data_AF-A0A358GI55-F1
#
_entry.id   AF-A0A358GI55-F1
#
_cell.length_a   1.000
_cell.length_b   1.000
_cell.length_c   1.000
_cell.angle_alpha   90.00
_cell.angle_beta   90.00
_cell.angle_gamma   90.00
#
_symmetry.space_group_name_H-M   'P 1'
#
loop_
_entity.id
_entity.type
_entity.pdbx_description
1 polymer ?
#
loop_
_entity_poly.entity_id
_entity_poly.type
_entity_poly.pdbx_seq_one_letter_code
_entity_poly.pdbx_strand_id
1 'polypeptide(L)'
;MKIRLFTLIFFFTTVFFLSNGQDAKALSCAEPGSPQESLERYSGAVYGEVKQIKVDLKQEGLTGTKEKIKYILVEVERSWNTEVDSQIIVATDYTWGFNFKKGNKYLIYISKGDGELSSSPCSSTIEMNNLNQATELFGEGSQPKQQVNLEHKMWFMFEHDIDLYIVVAIVVVAISIFVMRARKKKG
;
A
#
# COMPACT_ATOMS: atom_id res chain seq x y z
N MET A 1 -38.18 28.07 -6.53
CA MET A 1 -36.73 27.85 -6.78
C MET A 1 -36.00 27.23 -5.59
N LYS A 2 -36.21 27.69 -4.35
CA LYS A 2 -35.53 27.17 -3.15
C LYS A 2 -35.84 25.70 -2.84
N ILE A 3 -37.11 25.28 -2.90
CA ILE A 3 -37.52 23.88 -2.60
C ILE A 3 -36.94 22.88 -3.62
N ARG A 4 -37.04 23.14 -4.93
CA ARG A 4 -36.46 22.26 -5.96
C ARG A 4 -34.93 22.13 -5.86
N LEU A 5 -34.25 23.18 -5.39
CA LEU A 5 -32.81 23.14 -5.13
C LEU A 5 -32.47 22.25 -3.92
N PHE A 6 -33.24 22.36 -2.83
CA PHE A 6 -33.08 21.48 -1.66
C PHE A 6 -33.37 20.02 -1.98
N THR A 7 -34.39 19.72 -2.81
CA THR A 7 -34.69 18.34 -3.22
C THR A 7 -33.57 17.73 -4.07
N LEU A 8 -32.97 18.51 -4.97
CA LEU A 8 -31.82 18.07 -5.77
C LEU A 8 -30.57 17.82 -4.92
N ILE A 9 -30.28 18.70 -3.95
CA ILE A 9 -29.17 18.51 -3.00
C ILE A 9 -29.39 17.24 -2.19
N PHE A 10 -30.59 17.04 -1.64
CA PHE A 10 -30.93 15.86 -0.86
C PHE A 10 -30.75 14.58 -1.69
N PHE A 11 -31.29 14.55 -2.91
CA PHE A 11 -31.16 13.40 -3.81
C PHE A 11 -29.68 13.09 -4.15
N PHE A 12 -28.87 14.11 -4.45
CA PHE A 12 -27.45 13.93 -4.70
C PHE A 12 -26.70 13.40 -3.48
N THR A 13 -27.01 13.90 -2.28
CA THR A 13 -26.37 13.40 -1.05
C THR A 13 -26.74 11.94 -0.78
N THR A 14 -28.00 11.54 -0.93
CA THR A 14 -28.44 10.17 -0.68
C THR A 14 -27.79 9.17 -1.64
N VAL A 15 -27.71 9.51 -2.93
CA VAL A 15 -27.03 8.65 -3.93
C VAL A 15 -25.54 8.51 -3.61
N PHE A 16 -24.89 9.58 -3.16
CA PHE A 16 -23.47 9.57 -2.78
C PHE A 16 -23.18 8.71 -1.54
N PHE A 17 -24.09 8.69 -0.54
CA PHE A 17 -23.91 7.85 0.65
C PHE A 17 -24.13 6.35 0.37
N LEU A 18 -25.05 6.00 -0.54
CA LEU A 18 -25.36 4.60 -0.86
C LEU A 18 -24.31 3.92 -1.74
N SER A 19 -23.46 4.66 -2.44
CA SER A 19 -22.43 4.09 -3.33
C SER A 19 -21.15 3.64 -2.62
N ASN A 20 -21.02 3.86 -1.31
CA ASN A 20 -19.85 3.46 -0.52
C ASN A 20 -20.10 2.13 0.21
N GLY A 21 -20.43 1.07 -0.54
CA GLY A 21 -20.44 -0.28 0.01
C GLY A 21 -19.01 -0.74 0.29
N GLN A 22 -18.72 -1.19 1.50
CA GLN A 22 -17.45 -1.85 1.80
C GLN A 22 -17.57 -3.33 1.44
N ASP A 23 -16.80 -3.78 0.46
CA ASP A 23 -16.69 -5.20 0.15
C ASP A 23 -16.05 -5.93 1.34
N ALA A 24 -16.82 -6.82 1.96
CA ALA A 24 -16.30 -7.73 2.98
C ALA A 24 -15.47 -8.81 2.27
N LYS A 25 -14.16 -8.59 2.13
CA LYS A 25 -13.25 -9.63 1.65
C LYS A 25 -12.95 -10.60 2.80
N ALA A 26 -12.99 -11.90 2.51
CA ALA A 26 -12.57 -12.95 3.43
C ALA A 26 -11.22 -13.51 2.95
N LEU A 27 -10.24 -13.61 3.86
CA LEU A 27 -8.97 -14.26 3.58
C LEU A 27 -8.97 -15.67 4.18
N SER A 28 -8.71 -16.67 3.35
CA SER A 28 -8.47 -18.05 3.78
C SER A 28 -7.11 -18.49 3.27
N CYS A 29 -6.17 -18.67 4.19
CA CYS A 29 -4.84 -19.15 3.88
C CYS A 29 -4.80 -20.67 4.04
N ALA A 30 -4.13 -21.36 3.12
CA ALA A 30 -3.72 -22.72 3.34
C ALA A 30 -2.71 -22.78 4.51
N GLU A 31 -2.66 -23.93 5.18
CA GLU A 31 -1.71 -24.14 6.27
C GLU A 31 -0.27 -23.88 5.76
N PRO A 32 0.51 -23.06 6.47
CA PRO A 32 1.86 -22.76 6.04
C PRO A 32 2.70 -24.04 6.07
N GLY A 33 3.42 -24.29 4.97
CA GLY A 33 4.39 -25.38 4.91
C GLY A 33 5.62 -25.08 5.75
N SER A 34 6.65 -25.91 5.61
CA SER A 34 7.95 -25.63 6.23
C SER A 34 8.55 -24.31 5.71
N PRO A 35 9.50 -23.69 6.44
CA PRO A 35 10.21 -22.51 5.94
C PRO A 35 10.84 -22.73 4.56
N GLN A 36 11.39 -23.94 4.32
CA GLN A 36 11.99 -24.31 3.04
C GLN A 36 10.95 -24.38 1.92
N GLU A 37 9.82 -25.03 2.16
CA GLU A 37 8.73 -25.12 1.19
C GLU A 37 8.14 -23.74 0.88
N SER A 38 8.11 -22.84 1.86
CA SER A 38 7.70 -21.46 1.65
C SER A 38 8.69 -20.73 0.74
N LEU A 39 10.00 -20.93 0.95
CA LEU A 39 11.04 -20.34 0.11
C LEU A 39 10.96 -20.82 -1.35
N GLU A 40 10.56 -22.08 -1.58
CA GLU A 40 10.33 -22.64 -2.93
C GLU A 40 9.03 -22.14 -3.57
N ARG A 41 8.00 -21.85 -2.75
CA ARG A 41 6.70 -21.35 -3.22
C ARG A 41 6.76 -19.89 -3.68
N TYR A 42 7.60 -19.09 -3.04
CA TYR A 42 7.74 -17.66 -3.32
C TYR A 42 8.95 -17.38 -4.23
N SER A 43 9.07 -16.14 -4.72
CA SER A 43 10.21 -15.77 -5.58
C SER A 43 11.53 -15.74 -4.80
N GLY A 44 11.47 -15.55 -3.48
CA GLY A 44 12.61 -15.65 -2.58
C GLY A 44 12.27 -15.18 -1.18
N ALA A 45 13.30 -15.03 -0.35
CA ALA A 45 13.18 -14.45 0.98
C ALA A 45 14.29 -13.43 1.23
N VAL A 46 14.01 -12.47 2.09
CA VAL A 46 14.98 -11.47 2.55
C VAL A 46 15.01 -11.41 4.07
N TYR A 47 16.18 -11.16 4.61
CA TYR A 47 16.38 -10.82 6.01
C TYR A 47 16.89 -9.39 6.10
N GLY A 48 16.23 -8.57 6.91
CA GLY A 48 16.58 -7.15 7.03
C GLY A 48 15.75 -6.38 8.04
N GLU A 49 16.16 -5.14 8.28
CA GLU A 49 15.52 -4.21 9.21
C GLU A 49 14.45 -3.37 8.51
N VAL A 50 13.28 -3.22 9.14
CA VAL A 50 12.24 -2.32 8.64
C VAL A 50 12.57 -0.88 8.99
N LYS A 51 12.88 -0.06 7.98
CA LYS A 51 13.24 1.37 8.16
C LYS A 51 12.03 2.28 8.17
N GLN A 52 11.03 1.97 7.36
CA GLN A 52 9.85 2.80 7.21
C GLN A 52 8.63 1.97 6.79
N ILE A 53 7.46 2.39 7.25
CA ILE A 53 6.17 1.82 6.89
C ILE A 53 5.29 2.98 6.42
N LYS A 54 4.64 2.84 5.27
CA LYS A 54 3.66 3.78 4.74
C LYS A 54 2.43 3.04 4.24
N VAL A 55 1.35 3.78 4.09
CA VAL A 55 0.13 3.31 3.45
C VAL A 55 -0.12 4.22 2.27
N ASP A 56 -0.41 3.62 1.13
CA ASP A 56 -0.75 4.32 -0.10
C ASP A 56 -2.14 3.91 -0.55
N LEU A 57 -2.89 4.84 -1.12
CA LEU A 57 -4.18 4.57 -1.72
C LEU A 57 -4.00 4.42 -3.23
N LYS A 58 -3.96 3.18 -3.72
CA LYS A 58 -3.89 2.91 -5.16
C LYS A 58 -5.28 2.87 -5.78
N GLN A 59 -5.41 3.44 -6.96
CA GLN A 59 -6.60 3.34 -7.80
C GLN A 59 -6.16 3.06 -9.24
N GLU A 60 -6.80 2.09 -9.87
CA GLU A 60 -6.60 1.86 -11.30
C GLU A 60 -7.41 2.88 -12.12
N GLY A 61 -6.73 3.76 -12.85
CA GLY A 61 -7.38 4.81 -13.64
C GLY A 61 -8.18 5.80 -12.79
N LEU A 62 -9.25 6.38 -13.36
CA LEU A 62 -10.10 7.39 -12.69
C LEU A 62 -11.33 6.78 -11.98
N THR A 63 -11.64 5.51 -12.26
CA THR A 63 -12.88 4.85 -11.80
C THR A 63 -12.64 3.46 -11.23
N GLY A 64 -11.38 3.01 -11.14
CA GLY A 64 -11.05 1.72 -10.57
C GLY A 64 -11.31 1.69 -9.06
N THR A 65 -11.28 0.48 -8.51
CA THR A 65 -11.42 0.28 -7.07
C THR A 65 -10.23 0.90 -6.35
N LYS A 66 -10.53 1.68 -5.31
CA LYS A 66 -9.51 2.23 -4.41
C LYS A 66 -9.10 1.14 -3.43
N GLU A 67 -7.82 0.78 -3.45
CA GLU A 67 -7.24 -0.20 -2.54
C GLU A 67 -6.13 0.43 -1.70
N LYS A 68 -6.20 0.23 -0.39
CA LYS A 68 -5.13 0.62 0.52
C LYS A 68 -4.06 -0.47 0.51
N ILE A 69 -2.83 -0.07 0.22
CA ILE A 69 -1.68 -0.97 0.22
C ILE A 69 -0.68 -0.48 1.26
N LYS A 70 -0.14 -1.42 2.04
CA LYS A 70 0.90 -1.14 3.04
C LYS A 70 2.26 -1.39 2.41
N TYR A 71 3.12 -0.39 2.47
CA TYR A 71 4.46 -0.37 1.92
C TYR A 71 5.51 -0.38 2.99
N ILE A 72 6.51 -1.23 2.82
CA ILE A 72 7.54 -1.50 3.84
C ILE A 72 8.90 -1.35 3.20
N LEU A 73 9.64 -0.35 3.65
CA LEU A 73 11.04 -0.18 3.29
C LEU A 73 11.89 -1.04 4.21
N VAL A 74 12.62 -1.97 3.61
CA VAL A 74 13.48 -2.93 4.29
C VAL A 74 14.92 -2.66 3.88
N GLU A 75 15.80 -2.49 4.86
CA GLU A 75 17.25 -2.50 4.70
C GLU A 75 17.73 -3.94 4.77
N VAL A 76 18.12 -4.49 3.63
CA VAL A 76 18.40 -5.92 3.44
C VAL A 76 19.84 -6.23 3.84
N GLU A 77 20.00 -7.28 4.64
CA GLU A 77 21.31 -7.83 5.01
C GLU A 77 21.64 -9.11 4.22
N ARG A 78 20.63 -9.96 4.01
CA ARG A 78 20.73 -11.22 3.26
C ARG A 78 19.48 -11.53 2.47
N SER A 79 19.65 -12.28 1.39
CA SER A 79 18.58 -12.73 0.51
C SER A 79 18.79 -14.17 0.02
N TRP A 80 17.71 -14.89 -0.25
CA TRP A 80 17.73 -16.27 -0.75
C TRP A 80 16.82 -16.38 -1.97
N ASN A 81 17.25 -17.18 -2.95
CA ASN A 81 16.62 -17.42 -4.26
C ASN A 81 16.41 -16.19 -5.16
N THR A 82 16.63 -14.97 -4.68
CA THR A 82 16.49 -13.75 -5.48
C THR A 82 17.49 -12.69 -5.04
N GLU A 83 18.17 -12.09 -6.00
CA GLU A 83 19.12 -11.00 -5.74
C GLU A 83 18.39 -9.67 -5.63
N VAL A 84 18.63 -8.96 -4.53
CA VAL A 84 17.99 -7.68 -4.23
C VAL A 84 19.01 -6.58 -3.95
N ASP A 85 18.55 -5.33 -4.03
CA ASP A 85 19.32 -4.16 -3.63
C ASP A 85 19.38 -4.03 -2.09
N SER A 86 20.26 -3.17 -1.57
CA SER A 86 20.42 -2.98 -0.12
C SER A 86 19.19 -2.39 0.56
N GLN A 87 18.34 -1.72 -0.20
CA GLN A 87 17.00 -1.35 0.24
C GLN A 87 15.98 -1.84 -0.78
N ILE A 88 14.88 -2.40 -0.28
CA ILE A 88 13.73 -2.78 -1.09
C ILE A 88 12.44 -2.23 -0.49
N ILE A 89 11.45 -2.03 -1.35
CA ILE A 89 10.09 -1.70 -0.92
C ILE A 89 9.24 -2.94 -1.18
N VAL A 90 8.64 -3.47 -0.11
CA VAL A 90 7.73 -4.62 -0.15
C VAL A 90 6.31 -4.14 0.09
N ALA A 91 5.42 -4.44 -0.84
CA ALA A 91 3.99 -4.22 -0.71
C ALA A 91 3.33 -5.39 0.03
N THR A 92 2.40 -5.10 0.92
CA THR A 92 1.56 -6.10 1.56
C THR A 92 0.16 -5.55 1.77
N ASP A 93 -0.77 -6.46 2.04
CA ASP A 93 -2.15 -6.09 2.29
C ASP A 93 -2.27 -5.21 3.54
N TYR A 94 -3.13 -4.19 3.48
CA TYR A 94 -3.32 -3.27 4.59
C TYR A 94 -3.94 -3.95 5.83
N THR A 95 -4.93 -4.82 5.61
CA THR A 95 -5.78 -5.44 6.64
C THR A 95 -5.22 -6.76 7.15
N TRP A 96 -4.82 -7.65 6.24
CA TRP A 96 -4.37 -9.01 6.54
C TRP A 96 -2.86 -9.19 6.45
N GLY A 97 -2.13 -8.23 5.89
CA GLY A 97 -0.68 -8.29 5.83
C GLY A 97 -0.06 -8.30 7.22
N PHE A 98 1.13 -8.88 7.33
CA PHE A 98 1.86 -8.96 8.60
C PHE A 98 2.03 -7.57 9.23
N ASN A 99 2.00 -7.52 10.56
CA ASN A 99 2.10 -6.26 11.30
C ASN A 99 3.55 -5.93 11.67
N PHE A 100 4.27 -5.34 10.73
CA PHE A 100 5.67 -4.97 10.88
C PHE A 100 5.86 -3.81 11.87
N LYS A 101 7.00 -3.83 12.56
CA LYS A 101 7.44 -2.74 13.43
C LYS A 101 8.72 -2.13 12.90
N LYS A 102 8.76 -0.80 12.83
CA LYS A 102 9.97 -0.05 12.48
C LYS A 102 11.09 -0.36 13.47
N GLY A 103 12.30 -0.58 12.95
CA GLY A 103 13.51 -0.90 13.71
C GLY A 103 13.67 -2.39 14.02
N ASN A 104 12.65 -3.22 13.76
CA ASN A 104 12.74 -4.66 13.97
C ASN A 104 13.21 -5.35 12.68
N LYS A 105 13.85 -6.50 12.86
CA LYS A 105 14.38 -7.33 11.77
C LYS A 105 13.47 -8.53 11.53
N TYR A 106 13.27 -8.84 10.26
CA TYR A 106 12.35 -9.89 9.85
C TYR A 106 12.94 -10.72 8.73
N LEU A 107 12.58 -11.99 8.70
CA LEU A 107 12.61 -12.82 7.51
C LEU A 107 11.28 -12.67 6.78
N ILE A 108 11.34 -12.17 5.55
CA ILE A 108 10.18 -11.83 4.73
C ILE A 108 10.24 -12.63 3.43
N TYR A 109 9.24 -13.45 3.17
CA TYR A 109 9.06 -14.07 1.86
C TYR A 109 8.49 -13.04 0.88
N ILE A 110 9.11 -12.97 -0.29
CA ILE A 110 8.79 -12.01 -1.32
C ILE A 110 8.41 -12.71 -2.63
N SER A 111 7.38 -12.18 -3.26
CA SER A 111 6.98 -12.48 -4.63
C SER A 111 7.32 -11.30 -5.52
N LYS A 112 7.73 -11.58 -6.76
CA LYS A 112 7.91 -10.57 -7.79
C LYS A 112 6.74 -10.64 -8.77
N GLY A 113 5.95 -9.57 -8.85
CA GLY A 113 4.82 -9.46 -9.78
C GLY A 113 4.67 -8.02 -10.26
N ASP A 114 4.34 -7.82 -11.54
CA ASP A 114 4.08 -6.50 -12.14
C ASP A 114 5.15 -5.41 -11.87
N GLY A 115 6.41 -5.84 -11.74
CA GLY A 115 7.55 -4.96 -11.46
C GLY A 115 7.68 -4.51 -9.99
N GLU A 116 6.84 -5.04 -9.10
CA GLU A 116 6.81 -4.73 -7.67
C GLU A 116 7.16 -5.98 -6.84
N LEU A 117 7.78 -5.77 -5.68
CA LEU A 117 7.98 -6.83 -4.68
C LEU A 117 6.81 -6.80 -3.71
N SER A 118 6.20 -7.95 -3.48
CA SER A 118 5.08 -8.09 -2.55
C SER A 118 5.30 -9.23 -1.57
N SER A 119 4.69 -9.11 -0.40
CA SER A 119 4.62 -10.15 0.61
C SER A 119 3.17 -10.54 0.84
N SER A 120 2.90 -11.82 0.63
CA SER A 120 1.56 -12.37 0.79
C SER A 120 1.12 -12.33 2.25
N PRO A 121 -0.13 -11.96 2.55
CA PRO A 121 -0.72 -12.13 3.88
C PRO A 121 -0.66 -13.56 4.42
N CYS A 122 -0.61 -14.54 3.52
CA CYS A 122 -0.50 -15.96 3.86
C CYS A 122 0.95 -16.45 3.95
N SER A 123 1.93 -15.56 3.84
CA SER A 123 3.33 -15.91 4.04
C SER A 123 3.69 -15.89 5.52
N SER A 124 4.48 -16.86 5.95
CA SER A 124 5.00 -16.94 7.32
C SER A 124 6.13 -15.95 7.53
N THR A 125 5.83 -14.66 7.67
CA THR A 125 6.85 -13.68 8.06
C THR A 125 7.29 -13.93 9.50
N ILE A 126 8.59 -13.96 9.75
CA ILE A 126 9.16 -14.30 11.07
C ILE A 126 9.97 -13.11 11.58
N GLU A 127 9.68 -12.64 12.78
CA GLU A 127 10.54 -11.68 13.48
C GLU A 127 11.80 -12.39 13.99
N MET A 128 12.97 -11.86 13.64
CA MET A 128 14.25 -12.50 13.91
C MET A 128 15.26 -11.49 14.43
N ASN A 129 15.76 -11.70 15.64
CA ASN A 129 16.74 -10.81 16.27
C ASN A 129 18.17 -11.00 15.75
N ASN A 130 18.45 -12.11 15.06
CA ASN A 130 19.79 -12.47 14.61
C ASN A 130 19.74 -13.19 13.25
N LEU A 131 20.65 -12.81 12.34
CA LEU A 131 20.86 -13.44 11.05
C LEU A 131 21.15 -14.95 11.15
N ASN A 132 21.81 -15.40 12.22
CA ASN A 132 22.15 -16.81 12.40
C ASN A 132 20.92 -17.73 12.32
N GLN A 133 19.75 -17.26 12.77
CA GLN A 133 18.50 -18.03 12.67
C GLN A 133 18.08 -18.25 11.21
N ALA A 134 18.27 -17.25 10.35
CA ALA A 134 18.00 -17.38 8.93
C ALA A 134 19.08 -18.24 8.23
N THR A 135 20.34 -18.12 8.66
CA THR A 135 21.44 -18.97 8.15
C THR A 135 21.25 -20.44 8.49
N GLU A 136 20.75 -20.76 9.69
CA GLU A 136 20.43 -22.14 10.08
C GLU A 136 19.29 -22.73 9.24
N LEU A 137 18.33 -21.90 8.81
CA LEU A 137 17.20 -22.33 7.99
C LEU A 137 17.59 -22.52 6.52
N PHE A 138 18.35 -21.59 5.94
CA PHE A 138 18.53 -21.50 4.49
C PHE A 138 19.99 -21.48 4.01
N GLY A 139 20.96 -21.51 4.93
CA GLY A 139 22.37 -21.25 4.64
C GLY A 139 22.69 -19.76 4.52
N GLU A 140 23.92 -19.43 4.13
CA GLU A 140 24.48 -18.06 4.16
C GLU A 140 23.69 -17.00 3.38
N GLY A 141 23.00 -17.41 2.31
CA GLY A 141 22.31 -16.48 1.41
C GLY A 141 23.27 -15.56 0.64
N SER A 142 22.69 -14.61 -0.09
CA SER A 142 23.40 -13.64 -0.92
C SER A 142 23.35 -12.25 -0.29
N GLN A 143 24.46 -11.53 -0.37
CA GLN A 143 24.52 -10.11 0.02
C GLN A 143 23.77 -9.22 -0.99
N PRO A 144 23.37 -8.01 -0.61
CA PRO A 144 22.74 -7.08 -1.54
C PRO A 144 23.64 -6.75 -2.74
N LYS A 145 23.07 -6.79 -3.94
CA LYS A 145 23.83 -6.64 -5.20
C LYS A 145 24.43 -5.24 -5.39
N GLN A 146 23.74 -4.22 -4.89
CA GLN A 146 24.21 -2.83 -4.91
C GLN A 146 23.56 -2.03 -3.78
N GLN A 147 24.19 -0.92 -3.43
CA GLN A 147 23.70 0.01 -2.43
C GLN A 147 22.75 1.03 -3.06
N VAL A 148 21.53 1.13 -2.53
CA VAL A 148 20.50 2.09 -2.99
C VAL A 148 19.85 2.78 -1.80
N ASN A 149 19.29 3.97 -2.03
CA ASN A 149 18.46 4.67 -1.06
C ASN A 149 17.07 4.90 -1.65
N LEU A 150 16.05 4.27 -1.04
CA LEU A 150 14.66 4.33 -1.47
C LEU A 150 13.76 5.12 -0.49
N GLU A 151 14.31 5.76 0.53
CA GLU A 151 13.54 6.55 1.51
C GLU A 151 12.74 7.67 0.83
N HIS A 152 13.34 8.34 -0.16
CA HIS A 152 12.67 9.39 -0.92
C HIS A 152 11.44 8.88 -1.68
N LYS A 153 11.50 7.64 -2.20
CA LYS A 153 10.37 7.03 -2.93
C LYS A 153 9.17 6.78 -2.01
N MET A 154 9.42 6.54 -0.72
CA MET A 154 8.35 6.41 0.28
C MET A 154 7.66 7.73 0.63
N TRP A 155 8.29 8.88 0.37
CA TRP A 155 7.72 10.19 0.73
C TRP A 155 6.49 10.56 -0.09
N PHE A 156 6.40 10.04 -1.32
CA PHE A 156 5.27 10.29 -2.23
C PHE A 156 4.05 9.39 -2.00
N MET A 157 4.13 8.43 -1.07
CA MET A 157 3.03 7.53 -0.75
C MET A 157 2.10 8.19 0.27
N PHE A 158 0.81 8.32 -0.08
CA PHE A 158 -0.18 8.99 0.75
C PHE A 158 -1.47 8.18 0.81
N GLU A 159 -2.03 8.06 2.01
CA GLU A 159 -3.29 7.34 2.24
C GLU A 159 -4.52 8.15 1.78
N HIS A 160 -4.34 9.43 1.44
CA HIS A 160 -5.45 10.34 1.13
C HIS A 160 -5.88 10.28 -0.33
N ASP A 161 -7.19 10.28 -0.51
CA ASP A 161 -7.87 10.39 -1.79
C ASP A 161 -7.81 11.82 -2.34
N ILE A 162 -6.72 12.13 -3.05
CA ILE A 162 -6.47 13.47 -3.61
C ILE A 162 -7.53 13.84 -4.66
N ASP A 163 -8.10 12.85 -5.36
CA ASP A 163 -9.10 13.07 -6.41
C ASP A 163 -10.35 13.79 -5.88
N LEU A 164 -10.84 13.38 -4.71
CA LEU A 164 -12.00 14.01 -4.08
C LEU A 164 -11.70 15.48 -3.74
N TYR A 165 -10.51 15.77 -3.20
CA TYR A 165 -10.11 17.14 -2.89
C TYR A 165 -9.99 18.02 -4.14
N ILE A 166 -9.47 17.46 -5.24
CA ILE A 166 -9.40 18.16 -6.53
C ILE A 166 -10.80 18.48 -7.05
N VAL A 167 -11.72 17.50 -7.04
CA VAL A 167 -13.11 17.70 -7.50
C VAL A 167 -13.81 18.77 -6.66
N VAL A 168 -13.69 18.70 -5.34
CA VAL A 168 -14.25 19.72 -4.43
C VAL A 168 -13.67 21.11 -4.73
N ALA A 169 -12.36 21.21 -4.92
CA ALA A 169 -11.70 22.48 -5.26
C ALA A 169 -12.24 23.07 -6.58
N ILE A 170 -12.38 22.24 -7.64
CA ILE A 170 -12.92 22.67 -8.93
C ILE A 170 -14.36 23.19 -8.79
N VAL A 171 -15.21 22.47 -8.04
CA VAL A 171 -16.61 22.87 -7.81
C VAL A 171 -16.68 24.20 -7.06
N VAL A 172 -15.86 24.39 -6.01
CA VAL A 172 -15.80 25.65 -5.24
C VAL A 172 -15.37 26.82 -6.12
N VAL A 173 -14.36 26.63 -6.97
CA VAL A 173 -13.90 27.66 -7.92
C VAL A 173 -15.01 28.01 -8.92
N ALA A 174 -15.70 27.01 -9.49
CA ALA A 174 -16.79 27.21 -10.42
C ALA A 174 -17.97 28.00 -9.79
N ILE A 175 -18.37 27.64 -8.56
CA ILE A 175 -19.40 28.36 -7.81
C ILE A 175 -18.98 29.80 -7.54
N SER A 176 -17.73 30.01 -7.13
CA SER A 176 -17.18 31.35 -6.86
C SER A 176 -17.25 32.24 -8.10
N ILE A 177 -16.84 31.72 -9.26
CA ILE A 177 -16.92 32.42 -10.55
C ILE A 177 -18.39 32.74 -10.91
N PHE A 178 -19.29 31.77 -10.72
CA PHE A 178 -20.71 31.96 -11.01
C PHE A 178 -21.33 33.06 -10.14
N VAL A 179 -21.06 33.06 -8.83
CA VAL A 179 -21.52 34.09 -7.89
C VAL A 179 -20.95 35.46 -8.26
N MET A 180 -19.67 35.56 -8.58
CA MET A 180 -19.06 36.82 -9.02
C MET A 180 -19.73 37.37 -10.29
N ARG A 181 -19.99 36.51 -11.29
CA ARG A 181 -20.70 36.90 -12.52
C ARG A 181 -22.15 37.31 -12.27
N ALA A 182 -22.86 36.61 -11.39
CA ALA A 182 -24.25 36.92 -11.04
C ALA A 182 -24.38 38.25 -10.28
N ARG A 183 -23.41 38.60 -9.42
CA ARG A 183 -23.35 39.90 -8.74
C ARG A 183 -23.04 41.04 -9.71
N LYS A 184 -22.12 40.83 -10.65
CA LYS A 184 -21.75 41.82 -11.68
C LYS A 184 -22.88 42.13 -12.66
N LYS A 185 -23.84 41.22 -12.85
CA LYS A 185 -25.00 41.43 -13.76
C LYS A 185 -26.18 42.16 -13.08
N LYS A 186 -26.14 42.33 -11.76
CA LYS A 186 -27.20 42.98 -10.96
C LYS A 186 -26.88 44.41 -10.52
N GLY A 187 -25.64 44.86 -10.66
CA GLY A 187 -25.23 46.26 -10.51
C GLY A 187 -24.92 46.83 -11.88
#